data_AF-A0A914K004-F1
#
_entry.id   AF-A0A914K004-F1
#
_cell.length_a   1.000
_cell.length_b   1.000
_cell.length_c   1.000
_cell.angle_alpha   90.00
_cell.angle_beta   90.00
_cell.angle_gamma   90.00
#
_symmetry.space_group_name_H-M   'P 1'
#
loop_
_entity.id
_entity.type
_entity.pdbx_description
1 polymer ?
#
loop_
_entity_poly.entity_id
_entity_poly.type
_entity_poly.pdbx_seq_one_letter_code
_entity_poly.pdbx_strand_id
1 'polypeptide(L)'
;MFQFPLYLILFFVPIQSYPQIPIVVTTWANQGFQLAADKAIDRLSINPTHRMLALVEGLTECELLQCDTTVGYGGSPDETGETTLDALLIDGPGQKMGAVGDLRKIKSAAKVAWAVMNYTEHSFLAGNQ
;
A
#
# COMPACT_ATOMS: atom_id res chain seq x y z
N MET A 1 -46.97 39.97 31.33
CA MET A 1 -46.78 38.52 31.11
C MET A 1 -46.80 38.29 29.61
N PHE A 2 -45.64 38.38 28.95
CA PHE A 2 -45.51 38.12 27.50
C PHE A 2 -44.52 36.97 27.34
N GLN A 3 -44.99 35.85 26.82
CA GLN A 3 -44.21 34.64 26.62
C GLN A 3 -43.94 34.50 25.13
N PHE A 4 -42.68 34.68 24.71
CA PHE A 4 -42.23 34.41 23.35
C PHE A 4 -41.78 32.95 23.24
N PRO A 5 -42.28 32.14 22.28
CA PRO A 5 -41.79 30.79 22.08
C PRO A 5 -40.46 30.80 21.32
N LEU A 6 -39.43 30.20 21.91
CA LEU A 6 -38.13 29.98 21.29
C LEU A 6 -38.22 28.78 20.34
N TYR A 7 -38.35 29.02 19.04
CA TYR A 7 -38.25 27.95 18.04
C TYR A 7 -36.77 27.67 17.74
N LEU A 8 -36.28 26.50 18.18
CA LEU A 8 -34.95 26.00 17.85
C LEU A 8 -34.97 25.42 16.42
N ILE A 9 -34.49 26.18 15.44
CA ILE A 9 -34.29 25.70 14.07
C ILE A 9 -32.95 24.97 14.01
N LEU A 10 -32.99 23.64 13.92
CA LEU A 10 -31.81 22.81 13.67
C LEU A 10 -31.43 22.91 12.19
N PHE A 11 -30.44 23.77 11.89
CA PHE A 11 -29.78 23.75 10.58
C PHE A 11 -28.87 22.53 10.49
N PHE A 12 -29.33 21.48 9.80
CA PHE A 12 -28.44 20.44 9.30
C PHE A 12 -27.61 21.04 8.17
N VAL A 13 -26.38 21.46 8.47
CA VAL A 13 -25.38 21.77 7.46
C VAL A 13 -24.84 20.43 6.95
N PRO A 14 -25.11 20.02 5.70
CA PRO A 14 -24.43 18.87 5.13
C PRO A 14 -22.93 19.21 5.08
N ILE A 15 -22.11 18.46 5.82
CA ILE A 15 -20.65 18.54 5.69
C ILE A 15 -20.34 18.03 4.28
N GLN A 16 -20.10 18.94 3.36
CA GLN A 16 -19.67 18.59 2.02
C GLN A 16 -18.21 18.13 2.10
N SER A 17 -18.01 16.81 2.09
CA SER A 17 -16.68 16.23 2.00
C SER A 17 -16.03 16.69 0.69
N TYR A 18 -14.91 17.41 0.79
CA TYR A 18 -14.11 17.73 -0.39
C TYR A 18 -13.77 16.44 -1.15
N PRO A 19 -13.86 16.43 -2.50
CA PRO A 19 -13.46 15.26 -3.25
C PRO A 19 -12.00 14.95 -2.92
N GLN A 20 -11.77 13.84 -2.22
CA GLN A 20 -10.41 13.37 -1.95
C GLN A 20 -9.83 12.89 -3.27
N ILE A 21 -8.94 13.70 -3.82
CA ILE A 21 -8.13 13.30 -4.97
C ILE A 21 -7.19 12.20 -4.45
N PRO A 22 -7.21 10.98 -5.04
CA PRO A 22 -6.26 9.95 -4.67
C PRO A 22 -4.84 10.43 -4.98
N ILE A 23 -3.95 10.34 -4.00
CA ILE A 23 -2.55 10.73 -4.14
C ILE A 23 -1.70 9.47 -3.92
N VAL A 24 -0.80 9.21 -4.86
CA VAL A 24 0.24 8.19 -4.73
C VAL A 24 1.58 8.91 -4.74
N VAL A 25 2.42 8.61 -3.76
CA VAL A 25 3.79 9.12 -3.68
C VAL A 25 4.71 7.91 -3.60
N THR A 26 5.68 7.84 -4.49
CA THR A 26 6.67 6.76 -4.54
C THR A 26 8.08 7.35 -4.55
N THR A 27 9.02 6.54 -4.06
CA THR A 27 10.43 6.64 -4.45
C THR A 27 10.67 5.63 -5.57
N TRP A 28 11.51 5.86 -6.56
CA TRP A 28 12.37 7.01 -6.88
C TRP A 28 11.85 7.72 -8.15
N ALA A 29 12.67 8.57 -8.78
CA ALA A 29 12.30 9.28 -10.01
C ALA A 29 12.58 8.49 -11.30
N ASN A 30 13.21 7.31 -11.24
CA ASN A 30 13.52 6.53 -12.44
C ASN A 30 12.26 5.89 -13.06
N GLN A 31 12.33 5.58 -14.34
CA GLN A 31 11.16 5.15 -15.13
C GLN A 31 10.41 3.96 -14.50
N GLY A 32 11.11 2.96 -13.96
CA GLY A 32 10.47 1.81 -13.32
C GLY A 32 9.57 2.20 -12.14
N PHE A 33 10.02 3.15 -11.32
CA PHE A 33 9.24 3.64 -10.17
C PHE A 33 8.09 4.56 -10.57
N GLN A 34 8.24 5.31 -11.67
CA GLN A 34 7.14 6.08 -12.25
C GLN A 34 6.03 5.15 -12.76
N LEU A 35 6.39 4.09 -13.51
CA LEU A 35 5.44 3.08 -13.98
C LEU A 35 4.73 2.37 -12.82
N ALA A 36 5.44 2.11 -11.72
CA ALA A 36 4.85 1.57 -10.50
C ALA A 36 3.83 2.53 -9.86
N ALA A 37 4.12 3.83 -9.86
CA ALA A 37 3.18 4.86 -9.38
C ALA A 37 1.95 4.96 -10.28
N ASP A 38 2.15 4.97 -11.61
CA ASP A 38 1.07 4.99 -12.60
C ASP A 38 0.16 3.78 -12.42
N LYS A 39 0.74 2.58 -12.21
CA LYS A 39 -0.02 1.36 -11.93
C LYS A 39 -0.94 1.50 -10.71
N ALA A 40 -0.44 2.10 -9.63
CA ALA A 40 -1.24 2.34 -8.43
C ALA A 40 -2.34 3.39 -8.66
N ILE A 41 -2.05 4.46 -9.40
CA ILE A 41 -3.02 5.51 -9.77
C ILE A 41 -4.12 4.94 -10.67
N ASP A 42 -3.78 4.13 -11.67
CA ASP A 42 -4.73 3.45 -12.54
C ASP A 42 -5.69 2.58 -11.71
N ARG A 43 -5.15 1.88 -10.70
CA ARG A 43 -5.96 1.04 -9.84
C ARG A 43 -6.92 1.83 -8.96
N LEU A 44 -6.47 2.96 -8.41
CA LEU A 44 -7.30 3.89 -7.64
C LEU A 44 -8.37 4.57 -8.51
N SER A 45 -8.06 4.82 -9.78
CA SER A 45 -9.01 5.42 -10.74
C SER A 45 -10.19 4.51 -11.03
N ILE A 46 -9.98 3.18 -11.00
CA ILE A 46 -11.05 2.18 -11.13
C ILE A 46 -11.89 2.11 -9.86
N ASN A 47 -11.25 2.02 -8.69
CA ASN A 47 -11.95 2.01 -7.41
C ASN A 47 -11.11 2.68 -6.30
N PRO A 48 -11.47 3.91 -5.89
CA PRO A 48 -10.74 4.64 -4.86
C PRO A 48 -10.73 3.95 -3.48
N THR A 49 -11.68 3.04 -3.19
CA THR A 49 -11.73 2.34 -1.91
C THR A 49 -10.66 1.24 -1.80
N HIS A 50 -10.08 0.80 -2.92
CA HIS A 50 -9.10 -0.28 -3.00
C HIS A 50 -7.65 0.18 -2.79
N ARG A 51 -7.41 1.12 -1.86
CA ARG A 51 -6.08 1.73 -1.64
C ARG A 51 -4.95 0.76 -1.38
N MET A 52 -5.19 -0.28 -0.56
CA MET A 52 -4.14 -1.24 -0.23
C MET A 52 -3.84 -2.17 -1.41
N LEU A 53 -4.88 -2.52 -2.18
CA LEU A 53 -4.69 -3.30 -3.41
C LEU A 53 -3.92 -2.50 -4.45
N ALA A 54 -4.24 -1.21 -4.62
CA ALA A 54 -3.49 -0.31 -5.50
C ALA A 54 -2.01 -0.21 -5.10
N LEU A 55 -1.72 -0.09 -3.80
CA LEU A 55 -0.36 -0.10 -3.28
C LEU A 55 0.37 -1.42 -3.61
N VAL A 56 -0.26 -2.57 -3.36
CA VAL A 56 0.33 -3.89 -3.66
C VAL A 56 0.57 -4.07 -5.15
N GLU A 57 -0.38 -3.66 -6.00
CA GLU A 57 -0.23 -3.76 -7.46
C GLU A 57 0.92 -2.86 -7.97
N GLY A 58 1.06 -1.63 -7.45
CA GLY A 58 2.18 -0.76 -7.81
C GLY A 58 3.54 -1.29 -7.34
N LEU A 59 3.64 -1.78 -6.09
CA LEU A 59 4.87 -2.38 -5.58
C LEU A 59 5.26 -3.63 -6.37
N THR A 60 4.30 -4.50 -6.69
CA THR A 60 4.56 -5.69 -7.52
C THR A 60 4.98 -5.32 -8.94
N GLU A 61 4.48 -4.24 -9.51
CA GLU A 61 4.97 -3.76 -10.81
C GLU A 61 6.47 -3.46 -10.74
N CYS A 62 6.93 -2.82 -9.66
CA CYS A 62 8.34 -2.50 -9.49
C CYS A 62 9.22 -3.75 -9.24
N GLU A 63 8.69 -4.75 -8.53
CA GLU A 63 9.34 -6.06 -8.38
C GLU A 63 9.48 -6.80 -9.72
N LEU A 64 8.52 -6.65 -10.62
CA LEU A 64 8.54 -7.25 -11.95
C LEU A 64 9.49 -6.53 -12.91
N LEU A 65 9.49 -5.19 -12.87
CA LEU A 65 10.37 -4.35 -13.68
C LEU A 65 11.81 -4.33 -13.18
N GLN A 66 12.08 -4.96 -12.03
CA GLN A 66 13.38 -4.97 -11.37
C GLN A 66 13.94 -3.55 -11.23
N CYS A 67 13.13 -2.63 -10.69
CA CYS A 67 13.43 -1.20 -10.66
C CYS A 67 14.85 -0.92 -10.14
N ASP A 68 15.67 -0.26 -10.97
CA ASP A 68 17.07 0.03 -10.71
C ASP A 68 17.92 -1.17 -10.24
N THR A 69 17.49 -2.41 -10.53
CA THR A 69 18.09 -3.65 -10.01
C THR A 69 18.15 -3.73 -8.48
N THR A 70 17.38 -2.90 -7.78
CA THR A 70 17.34 -2.82 -6.30
C THR A 70 16.03 -3.36 -5.71
N VAL A 71 15.02 -3.60 -6.55
CA VAL A 71 13.71 -4.09 -6.14
C VAL A 71 13.36 -5.37 -6.90
N GLY A 72 12.85 -6.38 -6.19
CA GLY A 72 12.46 -7.65 -6.78
C GLY A 72 13.62 -8.60 -7.03
N TYR A 73 13.36 -9.67 -7.77
CA TYR A 73 14.32 -10.73 -8.02
C TYR A 73 15.47 -10.28 -8.93
N GLY A 74 16.59 -11.02 -8.93
CA GLY A 74 17.68 -10.84 -9.90
C GLY A 74 18.55 -9.59 -9.69
N GLY A 75 18.47 -8.96 -8.51
CA GLY A 75 19.31 -7.86 -8.08
C GLY A 75 19.85 -8.08 -6.67
N SER A 76 20.85 -7.29 -6.27
CA SER A 76 21.38 -7.20 -4.90
C SER A 76 21.53 -8.54 -4.13
N PRO A 77 22.31 -9.52 -4.63
CA PRO A 77 22.55 -10.75 -3.90
C PRO A 77 23.39 -10.51 -2.64
N ASP A 78 23.19 -11.36 -1.63
CA ASP A 78 24.00 -11.41 -0.41
C ASP A 78 25.41 -11.98 -0.66
N GLU A 79 26.23 -12.12 0.39
CA GLU A 79 27.58 -12.68 0.30
C GLU A 79 27.66 -14.12 -0.18
N THR A 80 26.53 -14.84 -0.14
CA THR A 80 26.41 -16.22 -0.66
C THR A 80 25.98 -16.24 -2.13
N GLY A 81 25.63 -15.08 -2.69
CA GLY A 81 25.16 -14.94 -4.06
C GLY A 81 23.65 -15.14 -4.20
N GLU A 82 22.88 -15.23 -3.11
CA GLU A 82 21.42 -15.38 -3.16
C GLU A 82 20.73 -14.02 -3.03
N THR A 83 19.76 -13.74 -3.92
CA THR A 83 18.86 -12.58 -3.75
C THR A 83 17.75 -12.95 -2.79
N THR A 84 17.65 -12.22 -1.68
CA THR A 84 16.54 -12.32 -0.73
C THR A 84 15.78 -11.00 -0.69
N LEU A 85 14.47 -11.07 -0.46
CA LEU A 85 13.58 -9.92 -0.59
C LEU A 85 12.94 -9.55 0.75
N ASP A 86 12.80 -8.25 0.97
CA ASP A 86 12.11 -7.68 2.11
C ASP A 86 10.92 -6.84 1.62
N ALA A 87 9.79 -6.92 2.32
CA ALA A 87 8.64 -6.07 2.05
C ALA A 87 7.81 -5.84 3.30
N LEU A 88 7.28 -4.63 3.45
CA LEU A 88 6.40 -4.22 4.55
C LEU A 88 5.22 -3.43 3.99
N LEU A 89 4.03 -3.77 4.45
CA LEU A 89 2.79 -3.06 4.16
C LEU A 89 2.14 -2.64 5.47
N ILE A 90 1.67 -1.39 5.52
CA ILE A 90 0.95 -0.84 6.67
C ILE A 90 -0.38 -0.26 6.17
N ASP A 91 -1.46 -0.76 6.76
CA ASP A 91 -2.77 -0.17 6.66
C ASP A 91 -3.06 0.68 7.92
N GLY A 92 -2.91 2.00 7.80
CA GLY A 92 -3.21 2.96 8.87
C GLY A 92 -4.67 2.91 9.37
N PRO A 93 -5.67 3.17 8.51
CA PRO A 93 -7.09 3.10 8.90
C PRO A 93 -7.53 1.74 9.45
N GLY A 94 -7.00 0.65 8.89
CA GLY A 94 -7.30 -0.71 9.33
C GLY A 94 -6.52 -1.16 10.56
N GLN A 95 -5.49 -0.40 10.96
CA GLN A 95 -4.52 -0.77 12.00
C GLN A 95 -3.90 -2.16 11.80
N LYS A 96 -3.59 -2.51 10.54
CA LYS A 96 -2.99 -3.79 10.17
C LYS A 96 -1.63 -3.58 9.53
N MET A 97 -0.76 -4.56 9.71
CA MET A 97 0.49 -4.63 8.98
C MET A 97 0.83 -6.06 8.61
N GLY A 98 1.61 -6.23 7.57
CA GLY A 98 2.19 -7.50 7.19
C GLY A 98 3.53 -7.26 6.54
N ALA A 99 4.50 -8.10 6.87
CA ALA A 99 5.84 -7.96 6.39
C ALA A 99 6.56 -9.31 6.26
N VAL A 100 7.56 -9.30 5.39
CA VAL A 100 8.47 -10.41 5.16
C VAL A 100 9.90 -9.88 5.16
N GLY A 101 10.83 -10.70 5.65
CA GLY A 101 12.26 -10.43 5.57
C GLY A 101 13.05 -11.68 5.21
N ASP A 102 14.20 -11.52 4.56
CA ASP A 102 14.99 -12.65 4.05
C ASP A 102 14.13 -13.63 3.22
N LEU A 103 13.19 -13.11 2.42
CA LEU A 103 12.29 -13.95 1.63
C LEU A 103 13.05 -14.56 0.45
N ARG A 104 13.17 -15.89 0.47
CA ARG A 104 13.90 -16.65 -0.55
C ARG A 104 12.95 -17.21 -1.61
N LYS A 105 13.41 -17.28 -2.86
CA LYS A 105 12.78 -18.03 -3.97
C LYS A 105 11.35 -17.61 -4.36
N ILE A 106 10.86 -16.47 -3.87
CA ILE A 106 9.56 -15.90 -4.24
C ILE A 106 9.78 -14.51 -4.84
N LYS A 107 9.16 -14.26 -5.99
CA LYS A 107 9.38 -13.00 -6.75
C LYS A 107 8.60 -11.80 -6.22
N SER A 108 7.42 -12.03 -5.65
CA SER A 108 6.48 -10.97 -5.28
C SER A 108 6.39 -10.79 -3.77
N ALA A 109 7.40 -10.18 -3.17
CA ALA A 109 7.50 -9.99 -1.72
C ALA A 109 6.33 -9.15 -1.18
N ALA A 110 5.91 -8.10 -1.90
CA ALA A 110 4.75 -7.27 -1.53
C ALA A 110 3.46 -8.09 -1.43
N LYS A 111 3.24 -9.07 -2.32
CA LYS A 111 2.07 -9.96 -2.24
C LYS A 111 2.16 -10.94 -1.07
N VAL A 112 3.36 -11.39 -0.70
CA VAL A 112 3.53 -12.22 0.50
C VAL A 112 3.29 -11.40 1.76
N ALA A 113 3.83 -10.18 1.85
CA ALA A 113 3.53 -9.25 2.95
C ALA A 113 2.02 -8.96 3.07
N TRP A 114 1.33 -8.82 1.93
CA TRP A 114 -0.14 -8.70 1.89
C TRP A 114 -0.84 -9.96 2.40
N ALA A 115 -0.32 -11.14 2.08
CA ALA A 115 -0.85 -12.40 2.59
C ALA A 115 -0.63 -12.55 4.10
N VAL A 116 0.54 -12.18 4.62
CA VAL A 116 0.83 -12.14 6.06
C VAL A 116 -0.21 -11.27 6.78
N MET A 117 -0.47 -10.07 6.26
CA MET A 117 -1.45 -9.13 6.82
C MET A 117 -2.88 -9.70 6.89
N ASN A 118 -3.30 -10.50 5.90
CA ASN A 118 -4.70 -10.90 5.74
C ASN A 118 -5.02 -12.33 6.19
N TYR A 119 -4.02 -13.22 6.21
CA TYR A 119 -4.23 -14.65 6.41
C TYR A 119 -3.46 -15.22 7.59
N THR A 120 -2.80 -14.37 8.38
CA THR A 120 -2.10 -14.79 9.60
C THR A 120 -2.44 -13.84 10.76
N GLU A 121 -2.22 -14.30 11.98
CA GLU A 121 -2.27 -13.45 13.18
C GLU A 121 -0.93 -12.76 13.48
N HIS A 122 0.09 -13.01 12.65
CA HIS A 122 1.43 -12.46 12.80
C HIS A 122 1.62 -11.22 11.91
N SER A 123 2.56 -10.35 12.30
CA SER A 123 2.90 -9.13 11.56
C SER A 123 4.14 -9.26 10.69
N PHE A 124 5.04 -10.20 11.01
CA PHE A 124 6.33 -10.35 10.34
C PHE A 124 6.76 -11.82 10.33
N LEU A 125 7.14 -12.30 9.14
CA LEU A 125 7.70 -13.64 8.92
C LEU A 125 9.08 -13.49 8.25
N ALA A 126 10.05 -14.31 8.62
CA ALA A 126 11.41 -14.18 8.08
C ALA A 126 12.08 -15.50 7.73
N GLY A 127 12.87 -15.51 6.66
CA GLY A 127 13.67 -16.65 6.21
C GLY A 127 12.82 -17.82 5.71
N ASN A 128 13.22 -19.03 6.08
CA ASN A 128 12.49 -20.27 5.78
C ASN A 128 11.46 -20.54 6.88
N GLN A 129 10.20 -20.18 6.63
CA GLN A 129 9.06 -20.43 7.53
C GLN A 129 8.24 -21.62 7.02
#